data_AF-A0A7S4BHC8-F1
#
_entry.id   AF-A0A7S4BHC8-F1
#
_cell.length_a   1.000
_cell.length_b   1.000
_cell.length_c   1.000
_cell.angle_alpha   90.00
_cell.angle_beta   90.00
_cell.angle_gamma   90.00
#
_symmetry.space_group_name_H-M   'P 1'
#
loop_
_entity.id
_entity.type
_entity.pdbx_description
1 polymer ?
#
loop_
_entity_poly.entity_id
_entity_poly.type
_entity_poly.pdbx_seq_one_letter_code
_entity_poly.pdbx_strand_id
1 'polypeptide(L)'
;QVRRAVDAAEQVPSQQPSEAKRRAADAIALVRARRGESCEQACRLSGSGCDESRLQAINNCETLGEQFPCKACSKSEGADQPAYVSLDAPDESLPGHCLVNTWTPRCPGAHPLTTRLCPCTQG
;
A
#
# COMPACT_ATOMS: atom_id res chain seq x y z
N GLN A 1 -19.70 36.58 -58.10
CA GLN A 1 -19.39 36.94 -56.70
C GLN A 1 -19.26 35.64 -55.92
N VAL A 2 -18.11 35.46 -55.25
CA VAL A 2 -17.59 34.17 -54.78
C VAL A 2 -18.20 33.82 -53.42
N ARG A 3 -18.77 32.62 -53.29
CA ARG A 3 -19.28 32.08 -52.02
C ARG A 3 -18.09 31.69 -51.13
N ARG A 4 -17.99 32.29 -49.94
CA ARG A 4 -17.01 31.89 -48.91
C ARG A 4 -17.43 30.55 -48.32
N ALA A 5 -16.54 29.56 -48.38
CA ALA A 5 -16.63 28.34 -47.59
C ALA A 5 -16.33 28.69 -46.13
N VAL A 6 -17.09 28.09 -45.20
CA VAL A 6 -16.83 28.15 -43.76
C VAL A 6 -15.93 26.97 -43.40
N ASP A 7 -14.77 27.26 -42.81
CA ASP A 7 -13.83 26.24 -42.34
C ASP A 7 -14.43 25.45 -41.18
N ALA A 8 -14.38 24.12 -41.30
CA ALA A 8 -14.81 23.18 -40.27
C ALA A 8 -13.76 23.13 -39.16
N ALA A 9 -14.19 23.36 -37.92
CA ALA A 9 -13.36 23.21 -36.74
C ALA A 9 -12.92 21.73 -36.59
N GLU A 10 -11.61 21.49 -36.66
CA GLU A 10 -11.00 20.21 -36.31
C GLU A 10 -11.23 19.90 -34.83
N GLN A 11 -12.00 18.85 -34.58
CA GLN A 11 -12.22 18.28 -33.26
C GLN A 11 -10.98 17.49 -32.84
N VAL A 12 -10.23 18.02 -31.86
CA VAL A 12 -9.15 17.29 -31.18
C VAL A 12 -9.76 16.12 -30.38
N PRO A 13 -9.39 14.85 -30.64
CA PRO A 13 -9.95 13.72 -29.91
C PRO A 13 -9.44 13.71 -28.46
N SER A 14 -10.36 13.75 -27.49
CA SER A 14 -10.06 13.55 -26.08
C SER A 14 -9.65 12.09 -25.83
N GLN A 15 -8.37 11.85 -25.55
CA GLN A 15 -7.88 10.51 -25.21
C GLN A 15 -8.29 10.15 -23.77
N GLN A 16 -9.48 9.57 -23.60
CA GLN A 16 -9.85 8.98 -22.32
C GLN A 16 -9.09 7.65 -22.10
N PRO A 17 -8.51 7.41 -20.92
CA PRO A 17 -7.84 6.15 -20.64
C PRO A 17 -8.85 4.99 -20.64
N SER A 18 -8.43 3.87 -21.24
CA SER A 18 -9.22 2.63 -21.32
C SER A 18 -9.57 2.09 -19.93
N GLU A 19 -10.67 1.34 -19.82
CA GLU A 19 -11.11 0.75 -18.56
C GLU A 19 -10.06 -0.15 -17.91
N ALA A 20 -9.27 -0.88 -18.70
CA ALA A 20 -8.14 -1.66 -18.18
C ALA A 20 -7.07 -0.79 -17.52
N LYS A 21 -6.80 0.40 -18.09
CA LYS A 21 -5.84 1.36 -17.54
C LYS A 21 -6.38 2.03 -16.27
N ARG A 22 -7.69 2.27 -16.20
CA ARG A 22 -8.37 2.74 -14.98
C ARG A 22 -8.34 1.68 -13.87
N ARG A 23 -8.69 0.43 -14.18
CA ARG A 23 -8.61 -0.70 -13.23
C ARG A 23 -7.20 -0.93 -12.70
N ALA A 24 -6.17 -0.73 -13.51
CA ALA A 24 -4.78 -0.81 -13.07
C ALA A 24 -4.38 0.37 -12.17
N ALA A 25 -4.93 1.56 -12.39
CA ALA A 25 -4.73 2.70 -11.49
C ALA A 25 -5.45 2.51 -10.15
N ASP A 26 -6.60 1.83 -10.14
CA ASP A 26 -7.36 1.50 -8.92
C ASP A 26 -6.84 0.25 -8.18
N ALA A 27 -5.84 -0.44 -8.73
CA ALA A 27 -5.31 -1.66 -8.16
C ALA A 27 -4.38 -1.38 -6.98
N ILE A 28 -4.62 -2.07 -5.85
CA ILE A 28 -3.79 -1.99 -4.65
C ILE A 28 -2.74 -3.08 -4.72
N ALA A 29 -1.48 -2.70 -4.69
CA ALA A 29 -0.38 -3.62 -4.47
C ALA A 29 -0.12 -3.76 -2.96
N LEU A 30 -0.17 -4.99 -2.45
CA LEU A 30 0.30 -5.29 -1.10
C LEU A 30 1.82 -5.48 -1.14
N VAL A 31 2.55 -4.49 -0.64
CA VAL A 31 4.01 -4.47 -0.59
C VAL A 31 4.48 -4.84 0.81
N ARG A 32 5.46 -5.73 0.89
CA ARG A 32 6.18 -6.01 2.14
C ARG A 32 7.35 -5.03 2.20
N ALA A 33 7.30 -4.11 3.17
CA ALA A 33 8.38 -3.15 3.36
C ALA A 33 9.68 -3.87 3.73
N ARG A 34 10.83 -3.20 3.56
CA ARG A 34 12.05 -3.67 4.22
C ARG A 34 11.89 -3.54 5.72
N ARG A 35 12.68 -4.32 6.46
CA ARG A 35 12.77 -4.18 7.90
C ARG A 35 13.23 -2.77 8.27
N GLY A 36 12.52 -2.11 9.19
CA GLY A 36 12.80 -0.72 9.56
C GLY A 36 12.36 0.33 8.53
N GLU A 37 11.57 -0.04 7.52
CA GLU A 37 11.06 0.85 6.49
C GLU A 37 9.57 1.17 6.71
N SER A 38 9.19 2.43 6.46
CA SER A 38 7.78 2.83 6.53
C SER A 38 7.03 2.49 5.24
N CYS A 39 5.70 2.49 5.28
CA CYS A 39 4.92 2.27 4.05
C CYS A 39 5.08 3.40 3.03
N GLU A 40 5.31 4.63 3.48
CA GLU A 40 5.62 5.76 2.57
C GLU A 40 6.94 5.59 1.83
N GLN A 41 7.92 4.92 2.44
CA GLN A 41 9.20 4.63 1.81
C GLN A 41 9.04 3.46 0.83
N ALA A 42 8.45 2.35 1.30
CA ALA A 42 8.24 1.14 0.50
C ALA A 42 7.41 1.39 -0.77
N CYS A 43 6.28 2.11 -0.66
CA CYS A 43 5.44 2.41 -1.81
C CYS A 43 6.14 3.32 -2.81
N ARG A 44 6.89 4.32 -2.34
CA ARG A 44 7.61 5.29 -3.18
C ARG A 44 8.71 4.62 -4.00
N LEU A 45 9.43 3.65 -3.42
CA LEU A 45 10.40 2.83 -4.15
C LEU A 45 9.76 2.01 -5.27
N SER A 46 8.44 1.75 -5.17
CA SER A 46 7.65 1.04 -6.17
C SER A 46 6.93 1.99 -7.16
N GLY A 47 7.18 3.30 -7.09
CA GLY A 47 6.50 4.30 -7.93
C GLY A 47 5.07 4.63 -7.51
N SER A 48 4.67 4.27 -6.29
CA SER A 48 3.29 4.38 -5.77
C SER A 48 3.22 5.21 -4.48
N GLY A 49 2.00 5.61 -4.10
CA GLY A 49 1.70 6.19 -2.80
C GLY A 49 1.18 5.15 -1.81
N CYS A 50 1.35 5.38 -0.51
CA CYS A 50 0.69 4.58 0.52
C CYS A 50 -0.77 5.00 0.66
N ASP A 51 -1.70 4.05 0.60
CA ASP A 51 -3.12 4.30 0.80
C ASP A 51 -3.51 4.07 2.27
N GLU A 52 -3.51 5.15 3.03
CA GLU A 52 -3.80 5.11 4.46
C GLU A 52 -5.23 4.63 4.77
N SER A 53 -6.18 4.87 3.86
CA SER A 53 -7.56 4.41 4.03
C SER A 53 -7.68 2.88 3.98
N ARG A 54 -6.75 2.22 3.30
CA ARG A 54 -6.73 0.76 3.12
C ARG A 54 -5.86 0.03 4.11
N LEU A 55 -5.03 0.74 4.88
CA LEU A 55 -4.25 0.13 5.96
C LEU A 55 -5.16 -0.57 6.98
N GLN A 56 -6.30 0.03 7.32
CA GLN A 56 -7.26 -0.59 8.24
C GLN A 56 -7.83 -1.90 7.69
N ALA A 57 -8.07 -1.99 6.38
CA ALA A 57 -8.62 -3.20 5.76
C ALA A 57 -7.65 -4.38 5.82
N ILE A 58 -6.35 -4.11 5.67
CA ILE A 58 -5.30 -5.14 5.72
C ILE A 58 -4.78 -5.42 7.14
N ASN A 59 -5.23 -4.63 8.14
CA ASN A 59 -4.85 -4.76 9.55
C ASN A 59 -5.64 -5.89 10.22
N ASN A 60 -5.45 -7.12 9.73
CA ASN A 60 -6.09 -8.31 10.27
C ASN A 60 -5.17 -9.53 10.11
N CYS A 61 -5.38 -10.55 10.95
CA CYS A 61 -4.52 -11.72 11.01
C CYS A 61 -4.56 -12.58 9.74
N GLU A 62 -5.71 -12.62 9.03
CA GLU A 62 -5.89 -13.41 7.82
C GLU A 62 -5.00 -12.86 6.70
N THR A 63 -5.13 -11.56 6.40
CA THR A 63 -4.29 -10.89 5.40
C THR A 63 -2.80 -10.95 5.76
N LEU A 64 -2.44 -10.78 7.03
CA LEU A 64 -1.04 -10.93 7.44
C LEU A 64 -0.53 -12.36 7.29
N GLY A 65 -1.35 -13.37 7.59
CA GLY A 65 -1.01 -14.79 7.43
C GLY A 65 -0.82 -15.22 5.99
N GLU A 66 -1.53 -14.60 5.05
CA GLU A 66 -1.30 -14.80 3.61
C GLU A 66 0.01 -14.16 3.13
N GLN A 67 0.46 -13.09 3.80
CA GLN A 67 1.63 -12.32 3.42
C GLN A 67 2.90 -12.67 4.19
N PHE A 68 2.81 -13.33 5.34
CA PHE A 68 3.97 -13.64 6.15
C PHE A 68 3.87 -15.04 6.75
N PRO A 69 5.00 -15.70 7.02
CA PRO A 69 5.02 -16.95 7.75
C PRO A 69 4.79 -16.70 9.25
N CYS A 70 3.61 -16.18 9.61
CA CYS A 70 3.23 -15.87 10.98
C CYS A 70 3.21 -17.18 11.81
N LYS A 71 3.97 -17.24 12.90
CA LYS A 71 3.85 -18.33 13.89
C LYS A 71 2.60 -18.19 14.74
N ALA A 72 2.22 -16.94 15.02
CA ALA A 72 1.04 -16.55 15.74
C ALA A 72 0.63 -15.12 15.31
N CYS A 73 -0.57 -14.71 15.69
CA CYS A 73 -1.05 -13.35 15.50
C CYS A 73 -1.34 -12.71 16.87
N SER A 74 -0.91 -11.46 17.04
CA SER A 74 -1.05 -10.73 18.30
C SER A 74 -1.60 -9.33 18.05
N LYS A 75 -2.49 -8.88 18.93
CA LYS A 75 -2.96 -7.49 18.96
C LYS A 75 -1.98 -6.66 19.78
N SER A 76 -1.54 -5.52 19.25
CA SER A 76 -0.59 -4.63 19.91
C SER A 76 -0.75 -3.20 19.42
N GLU A 77 0.03 -2.29 20.00
CA GLU A 77 0.09 -0.89 19.60
C GLU A 77 1.51 -0.59 19.08
N GLY A 78 1.61 0.01 17.90
CA GLY A 78 2.90 0.37 17.31
C GLY A 78 2.72 1.12 16.00
N ALA A 79 3.54 2.15 15.77
CA ALA A 79 3.44 3.00 14.58
C ALA A 79 3.81 2.25 13.28
N ASP A 80 4.50 1.13 13.41
CA ASP A 80 4.92 0.24 12.33
C ASP A 80 3.89 -0.84 11.97
N GLN A 81 2.79 -0.95 12.71
CA GLN A 81 1.82 -2.03 12.51
C GLN A 81 0.77 -1.64 11.45
N PRO A 82 0.20 -2.57 10.67
CA PRO A 82 0.38 -4.02 10.75
C PRO A 82 1.74 -4.51 10.22
N ALA A 83 2.35 -5.47 10.92
CA ALA A 83 3.71 -5.90 10.64
C ALA A 83 3.98 -7.37 10.99
N TYR A 84 5.05 -7.93 10.43
CA TYR A 84 5.65 -9.19 10.84
C TYR A 84 6.92 -8.91 11.66
N VAL A 85 7.04 -9.53 12.82
CA VAL A 85 8.25 -9.44 13.65
C VAL A 85 9.32 -10.39 13.10
N SER A 86 10.52 -9.85 12.90
CA SER A 86 11.67 -10.61 12.45
C SER A 86 12.00 -11.78 13.39
N LEU A 87 12.47 -12.89 12.82
CA LEU A 87 12.80 -14.10 13.59
C LEU A 87 14.02 -13.92 14.50
N ASP A 88 14.88 -12.94 14.22
CA ASP A 88 16.06 -12.57 15.00
C ASP A 88 15.80 -11.46 16.02
N ALA A 89 14.54 -11.06 16.21
CA ALA A 89 14.15 -10.12 17.27
C ALA A 89 14.33 -10.77 18.66
N PRO A 90 14.58 -9.98 19.73
CA PRO A 90 14.59 -10.49 21.11
C PRO A 90 13.30 -11.22 21.45
N ASP A 91 13.36 -12.23 22.33
CA ASP A 91 12.23 -13.09 22.67
C ASP A 91 11.02 -12.29 23.18
N GLU A 92 11.26 -11.24 23.96
CA GLU A 92 10.24 -10.32 24.47
C GLU A 92 9.51 -9.52 23.37
N SER A 93 10.08 -9.47 22.16
CA SER A 93 9.52 -8.77 21.01
C SER A 93 8.63 -9.64 20.13
N LEU A 94 8.36 -10.89 20.53
CA LEU A 94 7.48 -11.84 19.82
C LEU A 94 8.01 -12.26 18.42
N PRO A 95 9.24 -12.79 18.30
CA PRO A 95 9.85 -13.14 17.02
C PRO A 95 8.99 -14.11 16.20
N GLY A 96 8.68 -13.72 14.95
CA GLY A 96 7.83 -14.48 14.04
C GLY A 96 6.32 -14.28 14.22
N HIS A 97 5.88 -13.38 15.11
CA HIS A 97 4.48 -13.00 15.20
C HIS A 97 4.09 -12.01 14.12
N CYS A 98 2.82 -12.05 13.72
CA CYS A 98 2.17 -10.97 12.99
C CYS A 98 1.42 -10.08 13.98
N LEU A 99 1.66 -8.78 13.89
CA LEU A 99 1.11 -7.76 14.78
C LEU A 99 -0.02 -7.01 14.07
N VAL A 100 -1.20 -7.07 14.66
CA VAL A 100 -2.37 -6.28 14.27
C VAL A 100 -2.49 -5.09 15.21
N ASN A 101 -2.56 -3.89 14.65
CA ASN A 101 -2.64 -2.66 15.42
C ASN A 101 -4.02 -2.50 16.06
N THR A 102 -4.08 -2.12 17.32
CA THR A 102 -5.34 -1.75 18.00
C THR A 102 -5.68 -0.26 17.88
N TRP A 103 -4.72 0.57 17.42
CA TRP A 103 -4.98 1.95 17.00
C TRP A 103 -5.26 2.03 15.50
N THR A 104 -5.67 3.22 15.03
CA THR A 104 -5.73 3.53 13.60
C THR A 104 -4.34 3.45 12.99
N PRO A 105 -4.05 2.48 12.09
CA PRO A 105 -2.75 2.38 11.47
C PRO A 105 -2.49 3.56 10.53
N ARG A 106 -1.24 4.00 10.46
CA ARG A 106 -0.83 5.17 9.67
C ARG A 106 0.33 4.78 8.74
N CYS A 107 0.43 5.45 7.60
CA CYS A 107 1.50 5.21 6.62
C CYS A 107 2.89 5.59 7.15
N PRO A 108 3.06 6.70 7.88
CA PRO A 108 4.28 6.98 8.62
C PRO A 108 4.52 5.95 9.72
N GLY A 109 5.76 5.77 10.12
CA GLY A 109 6.15 4.82 11.16
C GLY A 109 6.86 3.60 10.60
N ALA A 110 7.88 3.19 11.35
CA ALA A 110 8.75 2.07 11.03
C ALA A 110 9.34 1.55 12.35
N HIS A 111 9.74 0.28 12.36
CA HIS A 111 10.40 -0.30 13.52
C HIS A 111 11.53 -1.23 13.06
N PRO A 112 12.73 -1.17 13.67
CA PRO A 112 13.89 -1.93 13.21
C PRO A 112 13.71 -3.45 13.32
N LEU A 113 12.74 -3.92 14.09
CA LEU A 113 12.47 -5.36 14.28
C LEU A 113 11.34 -5.91 13.41
N THR A 114 10.65 -5.06 12.64
CA THR A 114 9.45 -5.48 11.92
C THR A 114 9.50 -5.15 10.44
N THR A 115 8.73 -5.92 9.68
CA THR A 115 8.45 -5.73 8.26
C THR A 115 6.98 -5.37 8.11
N ARG A 116 6.67 -4.16 7.64
CA ARG A 116 5.29 -3.69 7.45
C ARG A 116 4.63 -4.34 6.23
N LEU A 117 3.32 -4.57 6.29
CA LEU A 117 2.51 -4.78 5.09
C LEU A 117 1.87 -3.45 4.67
N CYS A 118 2.08 -3.06 3.42
CA CYS A 118 1.76 -1.74 2.93
C CYS A 118 0.83 -1.80 1.72
N PRO A 119 -0.35 -1.14 1.76
CA PRO A 119 -1.21 -1.00 0.61
C PRO A 119 -0.71 0.16 -0.23
N CYS A 120 -0.09 -0.14 -1.37
CA CYS A 120 0.45 0.83 -2.30
C CYS A 120 -0.49 0.97 -3.51
N THR A 121 -0.84 2.20 -3.87
CA THR A 121 -1.68 2.51 -5.04
C THR A 121 -1.01 3.55 -5.92
N GLN A 122 -1.29 3.53 -7.22
CA GLN A 122 -0.94 4.67 -8.06
C GLN A 122 -1.85 5.85 -7.65
N GLY A 123 -1.24 7.02 -7.47
CA GLY A 123 -1.94 8.25 -7.08
C GLY A 123 -2.61 8.95 -8.26
#